data_AF-A0A8J6BWL9-F1
#
_entry.id   AF-A0A8J6BWL9-F1
#
_cell.length_a   1.000
_cell.length_b   1.000
_cell.length_c   1.000
_cell.angle_alpha   90.00
_cell.angle_beta   90.00
_cell.angle_gamma   90.00
#
_symmetry.space_group_name_H-M   'P 1'
#
loop_
_entity.id
_entity.type
_entity.pdbx_description
1 polymer ?
#
loop_
_entity_poly.entity_id
_entity_poly.type
_entity_poly.pdbx_seq_one_letter_code
_entity_poly.pdbx_strand_id
1 'polypeptide(L)'
;MRRLRALLLDARDDNWPAYLPIAQHVINATRHSTTGLSPFELLFGRKSTMLRVAPDALTNATQMLEPGSVEADDIVRFQAHVTSLQQLAAIKVKAYEVNKAAGSPDSTRAWENESYVLLRYPGKPPTKLLPPLRGPLRMEGKGDHPNTYKVMDLVSKCVATVHADRLVTFHADGLTEKELEEIAATSKMNNPWRQS
;
A
#
# COMPACT_ATOMS: atom_id res chain seq x y z
N MET A 1 -8.40 11.73 -3.00
CA MET A 1 -9.41 12.60 -2.35
C MET A 1 -9.21 14.11 -2.55
N ARG A 2 -8.01 14.64 -2.79
CA ARG A 2 -7.80 16.11 -2.92
C ARG A 2 -8.61 16.76 -4.07
N ARG A 3 -8.70 16.11 -5.23
CA ARG A 3 -9.41 16.64 -6.41
C ARG A 3 -10.93 16.61 -6.29
N LEU A 4 -11.49 15.52 -5.78
CA LEU A 4 -12.93 15.42 -5.49
C LEU A 4 -13.33 16.45 -4.43
N ARG A 5 -12.53 16.63 -3.37
CA ARG A 5 -12.77 17.67 -2.36
C ARG A 5 -12.78 19.06 -2.96
N ALA A 6 -11.85 19.38 -3.87
CA ALA A 6 -11.82 20.68 -4.53
C ALA A 6 -13.08 20.95 -5.35
N LEU A 7 -13.59 19.95 -6.08
CA LEU A 7 -14.84 20.07 -6.85
C LEU A 7 -16.07 20.26 -5.97
N LEU A 8 -16.16 19.52 -4.85
CA LEU A 8 -17.30 19.61 -3.91
C LEU A 8 -17.30 20.90 -3.09
N LEU A 9 -16.13 21.39 -2.69
CA LEU A 9 -15.98 22.66 -1.97
C LEU A 9 -16.43 23.86 -2.83
N ASP A 10 -16.18 23.79 -4.13
CA ASP A 10 -16.57 24.83 -5.09
C ASP A 10 -18.08 24.77 -5.40
N ALA A 11 -18.64 23.56 -5.52
CA ALA A 11 -20.06 23.36 -5.79
C ALA A 11 -20.99 23.57 -4.58
N ARG A 12 -20.46 23.56 -3.34
CA ARG A 12 -21.25 23.60 -2.08
C ARG A 12 -22.43 22.61 -2.08
N ASP A 13 -22.25 21.45 -2.69
CA ASP A 13 -23.30 20.48 -2.94
C ASP A 13 -22.91 19.11 -2.40
N ASP A 14 -23.80 18.49 -1.63
CA ASP A 14 -23.63 17.14 -1.07
C ASP A 14 -23.95 16.04 -2.09
N ASN A 15 -24.40 16.40 -3.31
CA ASN A 15 -24.63 15.46 -4.40
C ASN A 15 -23.31 14.98 -5.06
N TRP A 16 -22.37 14.51 -4.25
CA TRP A 16 -21.09 13.96 -4.71
C TRP A 16 -21.18 12.82 -5.72
N PRO A 17 -22.22 11.95 -5.74
CA PRO A 17 -22.33 10.90 -6.76
C PRO A 17 -22.42 11.47 -8.18
N ALA A 18 -23.07 12.62 -8.38
CA ALA A 18 -23.19 13.26 -9.69
C ALA A 18 -21.84 13.76 -10.24
N TYR A 19 -20.92 14.13 -9.35
CA TYR A 19 -19.59 14.63 -9.72
C TYR A 19 -18.54 13.51 -9.86
N LEU A 20 -18.87 12.27 -9.50
CA LEU A 20 -17.94 11.13 -9.62
C LEU A 20 -17.41 10.90 -11.03
N PRO A 21 -18.24 10.90 -12.10
CA PRO A 21 -17.76 10.67 -13.46
C PRO A 21 -16.77 11.77 -13.89
N ILE A 22 -17.03 13.01 -13.48
CA ILE A 22 -16.16 14.17 -13.76
C ILE A 22 -14.82 14.00 -13.02
N ALA A 23 -14.87 13.67 -11.72
CA ALA A 23 -13.66 13.45 -10.93
C ALA A 23 -12.83 12.28 -11.46
N GLN A 24 -13.47 11.18 -11.88
CA GLN A 24 -12.82 10.03 -12.50
C GLN A 24 -12.14 10.42 -13.82
N HIS A 25 -12.83 11.17 -14.69
CA HIS A 25 -12.25 11.67 -15.93
C HIS A 25 -11.03 12.55 -15.65
N VAL A 26 -11.13 13.52 -14.74
CA VAL A 26 -10.01 14.41 -14.37
C VAL A 26 -8.84 13.61 -13.81
N ILE A 27 -9.08 12.62 -12.95
CA ILE A 27 -8.01 11.75 -12.42
C ILE A 27 -7.33 10.98 -13.54
N ASN A 28 -8.10 10.40 -14.45
CA ASN A 28 -7.58 9.58 -15.55
C ASN A 28 -6.89 10.41 -16.65
N ALA A 29 -7.27 11.67 -16.83
CA ALA A 29 -6.70 12.58 -17.83
C ALA A 29 -5.47 13.35 -17.32
N THR A 30 -5.28 13.47 -16.01
CA THR A 30 -4.15 14.25 -15.47
C THR A 30 -2.85 13.46 -15.51
N ARG A 31 -1.80 14.07 -16.05
CA ARG A 31 -0.45 13.49 -16.09
C ARG A 31 0.15 13.36 -14.69
N HIS A 32 0.79 12.23 -14.42
CA HIS A 32 1.51 12.00 -13.17
C HIS A 32 2.96 12.49 -13.29
N SER A 33 3.51 13.09 -12.23
CA SER A 33 4.85 13.70 -12.25
C SER A 33 5.97 12.68 -12.51
N THR A 34 5.84 11.46 -12.00
CA THR A 34 6.87 10.40 -12.17
C THR A 34 6.94 9.85 -13.59
N THR A 35 5.79 9.67 -14.25
CA THR A 35 5.71 9.03 -15.57
C THR A 35 5.58 10.05 -16.70
N GLY A 36 5.19 11.29 -16.40
CA GLY A 36 4.87 12.32 -17.38
C GLY A 36 3.59 12.05 -18.19
N LEU A 37 2.91 10.93 -17.94
CA LEU A 37 1.74 10.46 -18.69
C LEU A 37 0.50 10.34 -17.78
N SER A 38 -0.68 10.45 -18.37
CA SER A 38 -1.94 10.23 -17.65
C SER A 38 -2.33 8.75 -17.62
N PRO A 39 -3.11 8.29 -16.62
CA PRO A 39 -3.61 6.92 -16.60
C PRO A 39 -4.34 6.51 -17.89
N PHE A 40 -5.08 7.44 -18.51
CA PHE A 40 -5.75 7.20 -19.78
C PHE A 40 -4.75 6.97 -20.93
N GLU A 41 -3.68 7.77 -21.00
CA GLU A 41 -2.61 7.59 -21.98
C GLU A 41 -1.90 6.24 -21.78
N LEU A 42 -1.69 5.82 -20.52
CA LEU A 42 -1.07 4.53 -20.22
C LEU A 42 -1.92 3.34 -20.68
N LEU A 43 -3.24 3.44 -20.60
CA LEU A 43 -4.15 2.35 -20.96
C LEU A 43 -4.46 2.31 -22.47
N PHE A 44 -4.74 3.46 -23.07
CA PHE A 44 -5.28 3.53 -24.44
C PHE A 44 -4.28 4.00 -25.48
N GLY A 45 -3.06 4.39 -25.06
CA GLY A 45 -2.02 4.83 -25.98
C GLY A 45 -2.29 6.15 -26.69
N ARG A 46 -3.28 6.93 -26.21
CA ARG A 46 -3.72 8.20 -26.82
C ARG A 46 -4.12 9.20 -25.75
N LYS A 47 -4.12 10.48 -26.09
CA LYS A 47 -4.59 11.55 -25.18
C LYS A 47 -6.09 11.44 -24.97
N SER A 48 -6.58 11.76 -23.76
CA SER A 48 -8.03 11.78 -23.53
C SER A 48 -8.66 12.92 -24.32
N THR A 49 -9.62 12.59 -25.18
CA THR A 49 -10.49 13.60 -25.78
C THR A 49 -11.32 14.25 -24.67
N MET A 50 -11.49 15.57 -24.76
CA MET A 50 -12.29 16.36 -23.81
C MET A 50 -13.66 15.70 -23.59
N LEU A 51 -14.14 15.69 -22.35
CA LEU A 51 -15.46 15.18 -21.98
C LEU A 51 -16.53 15.93 -22.79
N ARG A 52 -16.98 15.34 -23.91
CA ARG A 52 -18.14 15.84 -24.65
C ARG A 52 -19.35 15.44 -23.82
N VAL A 53 -19.83 16.36 -22.98
CA VAL A 53 -21.03 16.19 -22.15
C VAL A 53 -22.26 16.21 -23.05
N ALA A 54 -22.43 15.16 -23.85
CA ALA A 54 -23.68 14.84 -24.52
C ALA A 54 -24.20 13.54 -23.88
N PRO A 55 -25.44 13.51 -23.36
CA PRO A 55 -25.97 12.39 -22.59
C PRO A 55 -26.01 11.06 -23.36
N ASP A 56 -25.93 11.08 -24.70
CA ASP A 56 -26.03 9.88 -25.54
C ASP A 56 -24.69 9.35 -26.07
N ALA A 57 -23.55 9.97 -25.72
CA ALA A 57 -22.26 9.64 -26.33
C ALA A 57 -21.49 8.49 -25.67
N LEU A 58 -21.97 7.94 -24.54
CA LEU A 58 -21.28 6.86 -23.84
C LEU A 58 -21.45 5.49 -24.53
N THR A 59 -22.39 5.37 -25.47
CA THR A 59 -22.80 4.09 -26.06
C THR A 59 -21.96 3.67 -27.26
N ASN A 60 -21.21 4.58 -27.89
CA ASN A 60 -20.57 4.34 -29.20
C ASN A 60 -19.04 4.47 -29.20
N ALA A 61 -18.37 4.35 -28.04
CA ALA A 61 -16.91 4.42 -27.95
C ALA A 61 -16.19 3.08 -28.24
N THR A 62 -16.89 2.11 -28.84
CA THR A 62 -16.36 0.79 -29.20
C THR A 62 -16.14 0.68 -30.71
N GLN A 63 -15.63 1.73 -31.35
CA GLN A 63 -15.12 1.57 -32.70
C GLN A 63 -13.73 0.93 -32.59
N MET A 64 -13.72 -0.40 -32.70
CA MET A 64 -12.52 -1.22 -32.78
C MET A 64 -11.73 -0.76 -34.00
N LEU A 65 -10.48 -0.34 -33.79
CA LEU A 65 -9.55 -0.05 -34.89
C LEU A 65 -9.14 -1.38 -35.50
N GLU A 66 -9.41 -1.55 -36.79
CA GLU A 66 -8.99 -2.73 -37.55
C GLU A 66 -7.45 -2.86 -37.51
N PRO A 67 -6.92 -4.07 -37.26
CA PRO A 67 -5.48 -4.32 -37.23
C PRO A 67 -4.89 -4.09 -38.63
N GLY A 68 -3.98 -3.12 -38.75
CA GLY A 68 -3.29 -2.78 -40.01
C GLY A 68 -3.53 -1.35 -40.53
N SER A 69 -4.32 -0.52 -39.83
CA SER A 69 -4.37 0.92 -40.09
C SER A 69 -3.07 1.61 -39.64
N VAL A 70 -2.67 2.71 -40.31
CA VAL A 70 -1.50 3.54 -39.92
C VAL A 70 -1.58 3.97 -38.44
N GLU A 71 -2.80 4.15 -37.96
CA GLU A 71 -3.12 4.51 -36.57
C GLU A 71 -2.84 3.38 -35.58
N ALA A 72 -2.97 2.11 -35.99
CA ALA A 72 -2.65 0.96 -35.15
C ALA A 72 -1.14 0.85 -34.90
N ASP A 73 -0.30 1.07 -35.92
CA ASP A 73 1.16 1.06 -35.78
C ASP A 73 1.64 2.16 -34.84
N ASP A 74 1.05 3.35 -34.92
CA ASP A 74 1.40 4.46 -34.03
C ASP A 74 0.95 4.20 -32.58
N ILE A 75 -0.18 3.52 -32.37
CA ILE A 75 -0.61 3.06 -31.04
C ILE A 75 0.38 2.02 -30.49
N VAL A 76 0.83 1.06 -31.29
CA VAL A 76 1.81 0.04 -30.86
C VAL A 76 3.13 0.70 -30.48
N ARG A 77 3.62 1.66 -31.28
CA ARG A 77 4.83 2.43 -30.96
C ARG A 77 4.67 3.22 -29.66
N PHE A 78 3.51 3.85 -29.47
CA PHE A 78 3.23 4.58 -28.24
C PHE A 78 3.15 3.65 -27.03
N GLN A 79 2.52 2.48 -27.15
CA GLN A 79 2.46 1.48 -26.08
C GLN A 79 3.86 0.94 -25.71
N ALA A 80 4.72 0.71 -26.70
CA ALA A 80 6.12 0.34 -26.45
C ALA A 80 6.86 1.45 -25.68
N HIS A 81 6.63 2.71 -26.06
CA HIS A 81 7.20 3.86 -25.35
C HIS A 81 6.70 3.96 -23.90
N VAL A 82 5.38 3.83 -23.69
CA VAL A 82 4.75 3.78 -22.35
C VAL A 82 5.38 2.70 -21.48
N THR A 83 5.52 1.49 -22.04
CA THR A 83 6.11 0.34 -21.34
C THR A 83 7.54 0.65 -20.87
N SER A 84 8.35 1.31 -21.72
CA SER A 84 9.69 1.73 -21.34
C SER A 84 9.69 2.73 -20.16
N LEU A 85 8.77 3.70 -20.17
CA LEU A 85 8.64 4.69 -19.09
C LEU A 85 8.17 4.04 -17.77
N GLN A 86 7.27 3.07 -17.83
CA GLN A 86 6.83 2.30 -16.67
C GLN A 86 7.98 1.50 -16.05
N GLN A 87 8.81 0.86 -16.87
CA GLN A 87 10.01 0.14 -16.41
C GLN A 87 10.99 1.11 -15.72
N LEU A 88 11.26 2.27 -16.32
CA LEU A 88 12.11 3.29 -15.72
C LEU A 88 11.54 3.81 -14.39
N ALA A 89 10.23 4.04 -14.32
CA ALA A 89 9.56 4.44 -13.08
C ALA A 89 9.68 3.36 -11.99
N ALA A 90 9.50 2.09 -12.34
CA ALA A 90 9.68 0.96 -11.41
C ALA A 90 11.12 0.87 -10.89
N ILE A 91 12.12 1.09 -11.75
CA ILE A 91 13.53 1.15 -11.35
C ILE A 91 13.76 2.32 -10.37
N LYS A 92 13.21 3.50 -10.66
CA LYS A 92 13.32 4.67 -9.77
C LYS A 92 12.69 4.41 -8.39
N VAL A 93 11.54 3.75 -8.34
CA VAL A 93 10.89 3.38 -7.06
C VAL A 93 11.78 2.40 -6.29
N LYS A 94 12.27 1.34 -6.94
CA LYS A 94 13.20 0.38 -6.31
C LYS A 94 14.47 1.08 -5.80
N ALA A 95 15.06 1.97 -6.59
CA ALA A 95 16.23 2.74 -6.20
C ALA A 95 15.94 3.65 -5.00
N TYR A 96 14.78 4.31 -4.99
CA TYR A 96 14.34 5.12 -3.84
C TYR A 96 14.17 4.26 -2.58
N GLU A 97 13.55 3.08 -2.68
CA GLU A 97 13.40 2.15 -1.56
C GLU A 97 14.74 1.68 -1.00
N VAL A 98 15.69 1.33 -1.88
CA VAL A 98 17.06 0.95 -1.48
C VAL A 98 17.78 2.11 -0.78
N ASN A 99 17.70 3.32 -1.34
CA ASN A 99 18.33 4.50 -0.73
C ASN A 99 17.69 4.86 0.62
N LYS A 100 16.36 4.73 0.73
CA LYS A 100 15.65 4.93 2.00
C LYS A 100 16.09 3.90 3.05
N ALA A 101 16.30 2.65 2.66
CA ALA A 101 16.82 1.62 3.55
C ALA A 101 18.28 1.89 3.99
N ALA A 102 19.10 2.45 3.10
CA ALA A 102 20.50 2.79 3.39
C ALA A 102 20.66 4.06 4.27
N GLY A 103 19.77 5.05 4.12
CA GLY A 103 19.85 6.34 4.82
C GLY A 103 19.14 6.39 6.18
N SER A 104 18.41 5.33 6.56
CA SER A 104 17.76 5.26 7.87
C SER A 104 18.72 4.58 8.87
N PRO A 105 19.26 5.31 9.87
CA PRO A 105 20.30 4.81 10.78
C PRO A 105 19.84 3.67 11.72
N ASP A 106 18.62 3.14 11.54
CA ASP A 106 17.98 2.17 12.43
C ASP A 106 17.17 1.07 11.69
N SER A 107 17.34 0.87 10.37
CA SER A 107 16.45 -0.01 9.58
C SER A 107 17.02 -1.31 9.03
N THR A 108 18.29 -1.65 9.26
CA THR A 108 18.69 -3.07 9.18
C THR A 108 18.41 -3.72 10.54
N ARG A 109 17.16 -3.67 11.01
CA ARG A 109 16.72 -4.52 12.12
C ARG A 109 16.66 -5.95 11.61
N ALA A 110 17.83 -6.57 11.50
CA ALA A 110 17.93 -8.01 11.35
C ALA A 110 17.73 -8.58 12.75
N TRP A 111 16.48 -8.93 13.06
CA TRP A 111 16.19 -9.70 14.25
C TRP A 111 16.73 -11.12 14.06
N GLU A 112 17.52 -11.59 15.01
CA GLU A 112 17.96 -12.99 15.05
C GLU A 112 16.77 -13.89 15.38
N ASN A 113 16.81 -15.13 14.88
CA ASN A 113 15.81 -16.12 15.22
C ASN A 113 15.80 -16.32 16.74
N GLU A 114 14.62 -16.51 17.32
CA GLU A 114 14.40 -16.66 18.76
C GLU A 114 14.55 -15.39 19.63
N SER A 115 14.85 -14.23 19.02
CA SER A 115 14.78 -12.96 19.75
C SER A 115 13.35 -12.62 20.18
N TYR A 116 13.22 -11.90 21.30
CA TYR A 116 11.94 -11.39 21.77
C TYR A 116 11.67 -10.00 21.20
N VAL A 117 10.42 -9.77 20.78
CA VAL A 117 9.98 -8.51 20.18
C VAL A 117 8.65 -8.06 20.74
N LEU A 118 8.43 -6.75 20.69
CA LEU A 118 7.15 -6.12 20.96
C LEU A 118 6.49 -5.71 19.64
N LEU A 119 5.16 -5.74 19.63
CA LEU A 119 4.32 -5.45 18.48
C LEU A 119 3.47 -4.20 18.71
N ARG A 120 3.59 -3.21 17.81
CA ARG A 120 2.71 -2.05 17.80
C ARG A 120 1.32 -2.43 17.25
N TYR A 121 0.26 -1.95 17.90
CA TYR A 121 -1.12 -2.08 17.40
C TYR A 121 -1.30 -1.32 16.06
N PRO A 122 -2.20 -1.76 15.16
CA PRO A 122 -2.42 -1.07 13.88
C PRO A 122 -3.03 0.33 14.08
N GLY A 123 -3.67 0.57 15.22
CA GLY A 123 -4.20 1.86 15.64
C GLY A 123 -3.97 2.06 17.14
N LYS A 124 -5.02 2.47 17.86
CA LYS A 124 -4.96 2.58 19.33
C LYS A 124 -4.99 1.19 19.98
N PRO A 125 -4.41 1.04 21.19
CA PRO A 125 -4.59 -0.16 21.99
C PRO A 125 -6.08 -0.46 22.19
N PRO A 126 -6.49 -1.74 22.26
CA PRO A 126 -7.89 -2.13 22.40
C PRO A 126 -8.57 -1.54 23.64
N THR A 127 -7.83 -1.35 24.72
CA THR A 127 -8.28 -0.65 25.93
C THR A 127 -7.29 0.42 26.35
N LYS A 128 -7.81 1.46 27.00
CA LYS A 128 -7.02 2.59 27.50
C LYS A 128 -5.95 2.19 28.53
N LEU A 129 -6.15 1.05 29.20
CA LEU A 129 -5.24 0.53 30.23
C LEU A 129 -4.09 -0.30 29.67
N LEU A 130 -4.17 -0.71 28.39
CA LEU A 130 -3.11 -1.48 27.78
C LEU A 130 -1.97 -0.56 27.33
N PRO A 131 -0.71 -1.03 27.45
CA PRO A 131 0.43 -0.36 26.84
C PRO A 131 0.26 -0.18 25.32
N PRO A 132 0.94 0.80 24.71
CA PRO A 132 0.91 1.02 23.26
C PRO A 132 1.55 -0.11 22.44
N LEU A 133 2.31 -0.99 23.10
CA LEU A 133 3.00 -2.13 22.51
C LEU A 133 2.50 -3.42 23.17
N ARG A 134 2.27 -4.45 22.37
CA ARG A 134 1.90 -5.80 22.78
C ARG A 134 3.14 -6.69 22.85
N GLY A 135 3.19 -7.61 23.81
CA GLY A 135 4.24 -8.61 23.90
C GLY A 135 4.92 -8.60 25.27
N PRO A 136 5.90 -9.48 25.49
CA PRO A 136 6.85 -10.02 24.52
C PRO A 136 6.30 -11.14 23.61
N LEU A 137 6.75 -11.15 22.35
CA LEU A 137 6.50 -12.18 21.34
C LEU A 137 7.84 -12.78 20.90
N ARG A 138 7.87 -14.04 20.48
CA ARG A 138 9.09 -14.70 19.99
C ARG A 138 9.17 -14.63 18.47
N MET A 139 10.34 -14.29 17.93
CA MET A 139 10.61 -14.32 16.50
C MET A 139 10.88 -15.76 16.04
N GLU A 140 10.11 -16.24 15.06
CA GLU A 140 10.39 -17.54 14.42
C GLU A 140 11.27 -17.38 13.17
N GLY A 141 11.11 -16.27 12.45
CA GLY A 141 11.93 -16.00 11.27
C GLY A 141 11.31 -14.99 10.31
N LYS A 142 11.85 -14.94 9.09
CA LYS A 142 11.31 -14.08 8.01
C LYS A 142 10.04 -14.67 7.41
N GLY A 143 9.13 -13.79 7.00
CA GLY A 143 7.95 -14.12 6.21
C GLY A 143 8.26 -14.21 4.71
N ASP A 144 7.21 -14.34 3.91
CA ASP A 144 7.33 -14.51 2.45
C ASP A 144 7.80 -13.22 1.74
N HIS A 145 7.54 -12.05 2.35
CA HIS A 145 7.99 -10.75 1.85
C HIS A 145 9.21 -10.23 2.64
N PRO A 146 10.11 -9.46 1.99
CA PRO A 146 11.39 -9.05 2.59
C PRO A 146 11.26 -8.23 3.88
N ASN A 147 10.14 -7.50 4.04
CA ASN A 147 9.86 -6.68 5.22
C ASN A 147 8.82 -7.31 6.15
N THR A 148 8.56 -8.61 6.02
CA THR A 148 7.63 -9.32 6.88
C THR A 148 8.35 -10.37 7.70
N TYR A 149 7.91 -10.55 8.94
CA TYR A 149 8.47 -11.50 9.90
C TYR A 149 7.34 -12.31 10.53
N LYS A 150 7.63 -13.58 10.84
CA LYS A 150 6.74 -14.47 11.57
C LYS A 150 7.06 -14.38 13.05
N VAL A 151 6.04 -14.00 13.84
CA VAL A 151 6.11 -13.86 15.28
C VAL A 151 5.14 -14.83 15.95
N MET A 152 5.59 -15.49 17.01
CA MET A 152 4.79 -16.37 17.84
C MET A 152 4.44 -15.69 19.16
N ASP A 153 3.17 -15.78 19.53
CA ASP A 153 2.71 -15.39 20.87
C ASP A 153 3.05 -16.50 21.88
N LEU A 154 3.73 -16.13 22.97
CA LEU A 154 4.17 -17.08 23.99
C LEU A 154 3.00 -17.77 24.71
N VAL A 155 1.86 -17.08 24.85
CA VAL A 155 0.70 -17.60 25.60
C VAL A 155 -0.22 -18.41 24.70
N SER A 156 -0.54 -17.89 23.51
CA SER A 156 -1.46 -18.55 22.60
C SER A 156 -0.78 -19.56 21.67
N LYS A 157 0.56 -19.54 21.60
CA LYS A 157 1.40 -20.30 20.65
C LYS A 157 0.96 -20.12 19.19
N CYS A 158 0.21 -19.05 18.88
CA CYS A 158 -0.21 -18.71 17.53
C CYS A 158 0.89 -17.94 16.80
N VAL A 159 1.11 -18.29 15.54
CA VAL A 159 2.07 -17.61 14.65
C VAL A 159 1.33 -16.59 13.80
N ALA A 160 1.86 -15.38 13.69
CA ALA A 160 1.33 -14.31 12.87
C ALA A 160 2.43 -13.66 12.03
N THR A 161 2.09 -13.26 10.80
CA THR A 161 2.99 -12.54 9.90
C THR A 161 2.78 -11.03 10.06
N VAL A 162 3.85 -10.29 10.37
CA VAL A 162 3.80 -8.85 10.65
C VAL A 162 4.88 -8.10 9.88
N HIS A 163 4.58 -6.87 9.46
CA HIS A 163 5.55 -5.96 8.87
C HIS A 163 6.61 -5.44 9.88
N ALA A 164 7.86 -5.30 9.43
CA ALA A 164 9.01 -4.87 10.23
C ALA A 164 8.78 -3.56 11.00
N ASP A 165 8.13 -2.56 10.38
CA ASP A 165 7.84 -1.24 11.00
C ASP A 165 7.02 -1.32 12.29
N ARG A 166 6.29 -2.43 12.50
CA ARG A 166 5.46 -2.62 13.71
C ARG A 166 6.20 -3.38 14.80
N LEU A 167 7.41 -3.87 14.54
CA LEU A 167 8.21 -4.62 15.48
C LEU A 167 9.23 -3.72 16.18
N VAL A 168 9.34 -3.91 17.49
CA VAL A 168 10.30 -3.23 18.37
C VAL A 168 11.08 -4.29 19.12
N THR A 169 12.39 -4.12 19.26
CA THR A 169 13.24 -5.06 20.02
C THR A 169 12.85 -5.06 21.50
N PHE A 170 12.78 -6.24 22.10
CA PHE A 170 12.60 -6.40 23.54
C PHE A 170 13.88 -6.96 24.15
N HIS A 171 14.49 -6.22 25.08
CA HIS A 171 15.66 -6.68 25.81
C HIS A 171 15.18 -7.45 27.04
N ALA A 172 15.34 -8.77 27.01
CA ALA A 172 14.89 -9.68 28.08
C ALA A 172 15.98 -9.96 29.13
N ASP A 173 17.00 -9.09 29.23
CA ASP A 173 18.18 -9.33 30.06
C ASP A 173 17.79 -9.59 31.53
N GLY A 174 17.97 -10.83 31.98
CA GLY A 174 17.70 -11.26 33.35
C GLY A 174 16.28 -11.78 33.63
N LEU A 175 15.41 -11.92 32.62
CA LEU A 175 14.06 -12.48 32.79
C LEU A 175 14.01 -13.98 32.46
N THR A 176 13.31 -14.75 33.29
CA THR A 176 13.02 -16.16 33.02
C THR A 176 11.87 -16.33 32.03
N GLU A 177 11.80 -17.47 31.34
CA GLU A 177 10.74 -17.74 30.35
C GLU A 177 9.33 -17.68 30.97
N LYS A 178 9.19 -18.06 32.26
CA LYS A 178 7.92 -17.95 32.99
C LYS A 178 7.48 -16.50 33.19
N GLU A 179 8.41 -15.60 33.54
CA GLU A 179 8.10 -14.17 33.70
C GLU A 179 7.72 -13.54 32.36
N LEU A 180 8.35 -13.96 31.26
CA LEU A 180 7.97 -13.50 29.91
C LEU A 180 6.55 -13.95 29.52
N GLU A 181 6.16 -15.18 29.87
CA GLU A 181 4.81 -15.68 29.66
C GLU A 181 3.76 -14.90 30.49
N GLU A 182 4.08 -14.53 31.73
CA GLU A 182 3.20 -13.72 32.59
C GLU A 182 3.01 -12.29 32.06
N ILE A 183 4.08 -11.65 31.60
CA ILE A 183 4.01 -10.33 30.97
C ILE A 183 3.17 -10.40 29.69
N ALA A 184 3.40 -11.41 28.86
CA ALA A 184 2.64 -11.63 27.64
C ALA A 184 1.14 -11.90 27.93
N ALA A 185 0.83 -12.59 29.02
CA ALA A 185 -0.54 -12.86 29.45
C ALA A 185 -1.29 -11.59 29.86
N THR A 186 -0.60 -10.60 30.42
CA THR A 186 -1.19 -9.30 30.79
C THR A 186 -1.62 -8.49 29.56
N SER A 187 -0.94 -8.68 28.44
CA SER A 187 -1.26 -8.02 27.17
C SER A 187 -2.37 -8.72 26.35
N LYS A 188 -2.98 -9.78 26.90
CA LYS A 188 -3.96 -10.63 26.21
C LYS A 188 -5.31 -9.91 26.09
N MET A 189 -5.60 -9.42 24.90
CA MET A 189 -6.97 -9.12 24.46
C MET A 189 -7.27 -9.83 23.14
N ASN A 190 -8.56 -10.12 22.94
CA ASN A 190 -9.16 -10.97 21.91
C ASN A 190 -8.35 -11.02 20.62
N ASN A 191 -7.90 -12.22 20.26
CA ASN A 191 -7.00 -12.43 19.14
C ASN A 191 -7.66 -11.99 17.83
N PRO A 192 -7.22 -10.90 17.16
CA PRO A 192 -7.78 -10.52 15.86
C PRO A 192 -7.48 -11.56 14.77
N TRP A 193 -6.52 -12.47 15.03
CA TRP A 193 -6.17 -13.60 14.15
C TRP A 193 -7.15 -14.78 14.25
N ARG A 194 -8.22 -14.67 15.06
CA ARG A 194 -9.29 -15.68 15.22
C ARG A 194 -10.49 -15.47 14.28
N GLN A 195 -10.31 -14.73 13.18
CA GLN A 195 -11.32 -14.65 12.12
C GLN A 195 -10.88 -15.47 10.91
N SER A 196 -11.13 -16.77 11.00
CA SER A 196 -11.24 -17.71 9.89
C SER A 196 -12.16 -18.82 10.32
#